data_AF-A0A9X4M3T4-F1
#
_entry.id   AF-A0A9X4M3T4-F1
#
_cell.length_a   1.000
_cell.length_b   1.000
_cell.length_c   1.000
_cell.angle_alpha   90.00
_cell.angle_beta   90.00
_cell.angle_gamma   90.00
#
_symmetry.space_group_name_H-M   'P 1'
#
loop_
_entity.id
_entity.type
_entity.pdbx_description
1 polymer ?
#
loop_
_entity_poly.entity_id
_entity_poly.type
_entity_poly.pdbx_seq_one_letter_code
_entity_poly.pdbx_strand_id
1 'polypeptide(L)'
;MSNRITDSELAIVEAALLAEPALTAVRVSSEKDRYGAWMWDDVVAIEVGPLGAADAVEIDELLINRFAADHVEADGRECVIAVTDEVRTAVTLRRTLRRAPNPAASVA
;
A
#
# COMPACT_ATOMS: atom_id res chain seq x y z
N MET A 1 -1.18 18.46 10.37
CA MET A 1 -0.47 17.92 9.19
C MET A 1 -1.53 17.24 8.32
N SER A 2 -1.68 17.62 7.05
CA SER A 2 -2.58 16.88 6.17
C SER A 2 -1.96 15.51 5.94
N ASN A 3 -2.49 14.46 6.58
CA ASN A 3 -2.13 13.07 6.29
C ASN A 3 -2.61 12.73 4.88
N ARG A 4 -1.86 13.19 3.88
CA ARG A 4 -2.07 12.82 2.48
C ARG A 4 -1.39 11.48 2.29
N ILE A 5 -2.19 10.47 1.97
CA ILE A 5 -1.70 9.17 1.53
C ILE A 5 -0.79 9.35 0.31
N THR A 6 0.38 8.71 0.31
CA THR A 6 1.33 8.73 -0.80
C THR A 6 0.87 7.82 -1.94
N ASP A 7 1.48 7.99 -3.12
CA ASP A 7 1.18 7.14 -4.28
C ASP A 7 1.62 5.68 -4.08
N SER A 8 2.67 5.45 -3.28
CA SER A 8 3.16 4.11 -2.92
C SER A 8 2.25 3.44 -1.89
N GLU A 9 1.82 4.16 -0.85
CA GLU A 9 0.81 3.70 0.11
C GLU A 9 -0.49 3.30 -0.60
N LEU A 10 -0.99 4.16 -1.50
CA LEU A 10 -2.20 3.89 -2.25
C LEU A 10 -2.05 2.66 -3.17
N ALA A 11 -0.86 2.43 -3.74
CA ALA A 11 -0.58 1.26 -4.55
C ALA A 11 -0.50 -0.04 -3.71
N ILE A 12 0.04 0.01 -2.51
CA ILE A 12 0.04 -1.13 -1.57
C ILE A 12 -1.40 -1.48 -1.18
N VAL A 13 -2.21 -0.47 -0.82
CA VAL A 13 -3.63 -0.69 -0.52
C VAL A 13 -4.38 -1.23 -1.73
N GLU A 14 -4.09 -0.73 -2.94
CA GLU A 14 -4.67 -1.24 -4.18
C GLU A 14 -4.38 -2.74 -4.37
N ALA A 15 -3.16 -3.19 -4.10
CA ALA A 15 -2.77 -4.60 -4.18
C ALA A 15 -3.45 -5.44 -3.10
N ALA A 16 -3.44 -4.98 -1.85
CA ALA A 16 -4.07 -5.65 -0.72
C ALA A 16 -5.60 -5.82 -0.93
N LEU A 17 -6.27 -4.80 -1.48
CA LEU A 17 -7.70 -4.85 -1.80
C LEU A 17 -8.08 -5.84 -2.91
N LEU A 18 -7.10 -6.32 -3.71
CA LEU A 18 -7.35 -7.42 -4.66
C LEU A 18 -7.39 -8.77 -3.96
N ALA A 19 -6.57 -8.95 -2.92
CA ALA A 19 -6.53 -10.17 -2.12
C ALA A 19 -7.72 -10.23 -1.16
N GLU A 20 -8.01 -9.14 -0.45
CA GLU A 20 -9.07 -9.06 0.55
C GLU A 20 -9.90 -7.76 0.41
N PRO A 21 -11.05 -7.80 -0.28
CA PRO A 21 -11.88 -6.61 -0.50
C PRO A 21 -12.43 -5.97 0.78
N ALA A 22 -12.60 -6.73 1.86
CA ALA A 22 -13.18 -6.30 3.12
C ALA A 22 -12.15 -5.75 4.13
N LEU A 23 -10.87 -5.65 3.77
CA LEU A 23 -9.83 -5.17 4.68
C LEU A 23 -10.08 -3.74 5.18
N THR A 24 -9.78 -3.49 6.44
CA THR A 24 -9.98 -2.20 7.12
C THR A 24 -8.67 -1.45 7.35
N ALA A 25 -7.54 -2.15 7.37
CA ALA A 25 -6.22 -1.56 7.45
C ALA A 25 -5.16 -2.42 6.76
N VAL A 26 -4.08 -1.77 6.32
CA VAL A 26 -2.84 -2.42 5.87
C VAL A 26 -1.70 -1.95 6.76
N ARG A 27 -0.95 -2.88 7.34
CA ARG A 27 0.24 -2.61 8.14
C ARG A 27 1.47 -3.09 7.38
N VAL A 28 2.35 -2.15 7.07
CA VAL A 28 3.69 -2.42 6.52
C VAL A 28 4.67 -2.35 7.69
N SER A 29 5.38 -3.44 7.94
CA SER A 29 6.34 -3.54 9.03
C SER A 29 7.75 -3.32 8.51
N SER A 30 8.66 -2.99 9.41
CA SER A 30 10.10 -2.98 9.11
C SER A 30 10.84 -3.90 10.06
N GLU A 31 11.85 -4.58 9.54
CA GLU A 31 12.73 -5.47 10.29
C GLU A 31 14.20 -5.06 10.13
N LYS A 32 15.06 -5.57 11.01
CA LYS A 32 16.51 -5.38 10.86
C LYS A 32 17.09 -6.49 10.01
N ASP A 33 17.83 -6.10 8.98
CA ASP A 33 18.64 -7.02 8.21
C ASP A 33 19.84 -7.56 9.03
N ARG A 34 20.59 -8.49 8.43
CA ARG A 34 21.78 -9.09 9.04
C ARG A 34 22.91 -8.09 9.36
N TYR A 35 22.88 -6.90 8.79
CA TYR A 35 23.84 -5.82 9.00
C TYR A 35 23.34 -4.76 9.99
N GLY A 36 22.12 -4.93 10.52
CA GLY A 36 21.48 -4.02 11.47
C GLY A 36 20.82 -2.81 10.82
N ALA A 37 20.73 -2.75 9.49
CA ALA A 37 19.96 -1.76 8.76
C ALA A 37 18.47 -2.13 8.79
N TRP A 38 17.61 -1.14 8.95
CA TRP A 38 16.16 -1.35 8.88
C TRP A 38 15.70 -1.41 7.44
N MET A 39 14.89 -2.40 7.11
CA MET A 39 14.28 -2.60 5.81
C MET A 39 12.78 -2.81 5.98
N TRP A 40 12.00 -2.34 5.02
CA TRP A 40 10.55 -2.58 4.99
C TRP A 40 10.26 -3.97 4.46
N ASP A 41 9.32 -4.68 5.10
CA ASP A 41 8.92 -6.03 4.72
C ASP A 41 8.05 -6.02 3.45
N ASP A 42 8.31 -6.95 2.54
CA ASP A 42 7.47 -7.20 1.36
C ASP A 42 6.19 -7.96 1.72
N VAL A 43 6.13 -8.59 2.90
CA VAL A 43 4.92 -9.19 3.47
C VAL A 43 4.20 -8.17 4.35
N VAL A 44 3.05 -7.69 3.87
CA VAL A 44 2.21 -6.74 4.61
C VAL A 44 1.11 -7.46 5.36
N ALA A 45 0.83 -7.03 6.58
CA ALA A 45 -0.31 -7.54 7.33
C ALA A 45 -1.59 -6.78 6.92
N ILE A 46 -2.68 -7.50 6.70
CA ILE A 46 -4.00 -6.96 6.40
C ILE A 46 -4.95 -7.27 7.53
N GLU A 47 -5.75 -6.29 7.95
CA GLU A 47 -6.75 -6.50 9.01
C GLU A 47 -8.15 -6.49 8.40
N VAL A 48 -9.02 -7.42 8.82
CA VAL A 48 -10.42 -7.50 8.36
C VAL A 48 -11.39 -7.26 9.50
N GLY A 49 -12.24 -6.24 9.32
CA GLY A 49 -13.29 -5.90 10.27
C GLY A 49 -12.78 -5.34 11.61
N PRO A 50 -13.68 -5.15 12.60
CA PRO A 50 -13.35 -4.53 13.89
C PRO A 50 -12.64 -5.49 14.87
N LEU A 51 -12.55 -6.78 14.55
CA LEU A 51 -11.97 -7.81 15.41
C LEU A 51 -10.49 -8.08 15.11
N GLY A 52 -9.91 -7.42 14.09
CA GLY A 52 -8.47 -7.46 13.82
C GLY A 52 -7.94 -8.83 13.42
N ALA A 53 -8.74 -9.66 12.74
CA ALA A 53 -8.20 -10.87 12.12
C ALA A 53 -7.15 -10.45 11.09
N ALA A 54 -5.89 -10.72 11.40
CA ALA A 54 -4.75 -10.36 10.58
C ALA A 54 -4.39 -11.52 9.66
N ASP A 55 -4.46 -11.29 8.35
CA ASP A 55 -3.84 -12.14 7.34
C ASP A 55 -2.61 -11.42 6.76
N ALA A 56 -1.83 -12.08 5.92
CA ALA A 56 -0.63 -11.52 5.31
C ALA A 56 -0.66 -11.64 3.79
N VAL A 57 -0.21 -10.59 3.11
CA VAL A 57 -0.14 -10.53 1.65
C VAL A 57 1.27 -10.13 1.24
N GLU A 58 1.86 -10.89 0.33
CA GLU A 58 3.14 -10.55 -0.28
C GLU A 58 2.94 -9.48 -1.36
N ILE A 59 3.79 -8.46 -1.34
CA ILE A 59 3.77 -7.31 -2.23
C ILE A 59 5.04 -7.30 -3.07
N ASP A 60 4.92 -6.87 -4.34
CA ASP A 60 6.04 -6.77 -5.27
C ASP A 60 7.22 -5.95 -4.70
N GLU A 61 8.44 -6.48 -4.81
CA GLU A 61 9.67 -5.87 -4.32
C GLU A 61 9.92 -4.46 -4.89
N LEU A 62 9.51 -4.19 -6.13
CA LEU A 62 9.63 -2.84 -6.70
C LEU A 62 8.69 -1.85 -6.02
N LEU A 63 7.54 -2.32 -5.55
CA LEU A 63 6.58 -1.48 -4.82
C LEU A 63 7.09 -1.20 -3.40
N ILE A 64 7.67 -2.20 -2.71
CA ILE A 64 8.24 -1.96 -1.37
C ILE A 64 9.45 -1.02 -1.44
N ASN A 65 10.28 -1.13 -2.48
CA ASN A 65 11.41 -0.21 -2.68
C ASN A 65 10.96 1.25 -2.91
N ARG A 66 9.85 1.46 -3.63
CA ARG A 66 9.25 2.80 -3.79
C ARG A 66 8.66 3.31 -2.48
N PHE A 67 7.96 2.44 -1.75
CA PHE A 67 7.43 2.76 -0.43
C PHE A 67 8.53 3.18 0.54
N ALA A 68 9.65 2.45 0.56
CA ALA A 68 10.82 2.77 1.36
C ALA A 68 11.44 4.13 1.00
N ALA A 69 11.44 4.50 -0.28
CA ALA A 69 11.92 5.81 -0.72
C ALA A 69 11.03 6.97 -0.25
N ASP A 70 9.72 6.74 -0.13
CA ASP A 70 8.78 7.70 0.46
C ASP A 70 8.85 7.72 2.00
N HIS A 71 9.37 6.65 2.62
CA HIS A 71 9.43 6.41 4.06
C HIS A 71 10.86 6.10 4.54
N VAL A 72 11.76 7.07 4.37
CA VAL A 72 13.22 6.94 4.54
C VAL A 72 13.65 6.62 5.99
N GLU A 73 12.80 6.87 7.00
CA GLU A 73 13.10 6.63 8.41
C GLU A 73 12.36 5.39 8.96
N ALA A 74 12.95 4.21 8.81
CA ALA A 74 12.48 2.98 9.42
C ALA A 74 13.08 2.77 10.82
N ASP A 75 12.84 3.65 11.80
CA ASP A 75 13.33 3.45 13.18
C ASP A 75 12.46 2.44 13.96
N GLY A 76 12.37 1.20 13.49
CA GLY A 76 11.45 0.19 14.03
C GLY A 76 9.99 0.61 13.95
N ARG A 77 9.64 1.36 12.90
CA ARG A 77 8.31 1.92 12.70
C ARG A 77 7.48 0.97 11.86
N GLU A 78 6.23 0.80 12.28
CA GLU A 78 5.15 0.29 11.44
C GLU A 78 4.48 1.47 10.72
N CYS A 79 4.08 1.26 9.47
CA CYS A 79 3.17 2.16 8.78
C CYS A 79 1.80 1.49 8.70
N VAL A 80 0.80 2.09 9.35
CA VAL A 80 -0.58 1.61 9.35
C VAL A 80 -1.44 2.54 8.50
N ILE A 81 -1.95 2.00 7.40
CA ILE A 81 -2.79 2.70 6.45
C ILE A 81 -4.23 2.27 6.68
N ALA A 82 -5.04 3.16 7.26
CA ALA A 82 -6.47 2.93 7.44
C ALA A 82 -7.19 2.99 6.07
N VAL A 83 -7.97 1.96 5.75
CA VAL A 83 -8.68 1.86 4.47
C VAL A 83 -10.10 2.40 4.62
N THR A 84 -10.16 3.72 4.66
CA THR A 84 -11.40 4.50 4.71
C THR A 84 -12.10 4.54 3.35
N ASP A 85 -13.34 5.05 3.32
CA ASP A 85 -14.08 5.28 2.08
C ASP A 85 -13.33 6.21 1.10
N GLU A 86 -12.57 7.18 1.63
CA GLU A 86 -11.75 8.09 0.82
C GLU A 86 -10.60 7.34 0.13
N VAL A 87 -9.90 6.47 0.86
CA VAL A 87 -8.82 5.63 0.30
C VAL A 87 -9.38 4.66 -0.74
N ARG A 88 -10.53 4.03 -0.45
CA ARG A 88 -11.22 3.14 -1.41
C ARG A 88 -11.62 3.90 -2.68
N THR A 89 -12.11 5.13 -2.53
CA THR A 89 -12.46 6.01 -3.66
C THR A 89 -11.21 6.35 -4.47
N ALA A 90 -10.10 6.73 -3.82
CA ALA A 90 -8.84 7.04 -4.48
C ALA A 90 -8.27 5.85 -5.27
N VAL A 91 -8.32 4.62 -4.71
CA VAL A 91 -7.93 3.39 -5.42
C VAL A 91 -8.81 3.17 -6.64
N THR A 92 -10.13 3.33 -6.50
CA THR A 92 -11.09 3.15 -7.60
C THR A 92 -10.84 4.15 -8.74
N LEU A 93 -10.61 5.42 -8.41
CA LEU A 93 -10.27 6.46 -9.38
C LEU A 93 -8.95 6.13 -10.11
N ARG A 94 -7.91 5.75 -9.37
CA ARG A 94 -6.61 5.35 -9.93
C ARG A 94 -6.73 4.21 -10.94
N ARG A 95 -7.50 3.16 -10.61
CA ARG A 95 -7.78 2.03 -11.52
C ARG A 95 -8.49 2.48 -12.79
N THR A 96 -9.46 3.37 -12.65
CA THR A 96 -10.28 3.86 -13.76
C THR A 96 -9.44 4.72 -14.72
N LEU A 97 -8.61 5.62 -14.18
CA LEU A 97 -7.70 6.46 -14.96
C LEU A 97 -6.61 5.65 -15.66
N ARG A 98 -6.05 4.62 -15.01
CA ARG A 98 -5.08 3.71 -15.65
C ARG A 98 -5.67 2.87 -16.77
N ARG A 99 -6.96 2.52 -16.68
CA ARG A 99 -7.68 1.73 -17.70
C ARG A 99 -8.27 2.55 -18.82
N ALA A 100 -8.34 3.88 -18.69
CA ALA A 100 -8.80 4.72 -19.78
C ALA A 100 -7.81 4.58 -20.95
N PRO A 101 -8.22 4.02 -22.11
CA PRO A 101 -7.38 4.07 -23.30
C PRO A 101 -7.11 5.56 -23.56
N ASN A 102 -5.84 5.93 -23.73
CA ASN A 102 -5.48 7.31 -24.05
C ASN A 102 -6.25 7.72 -25.32
N PRO A 103 -7.24 8.61 -25.24
CA PRO A 103 -8.04 8.96 -26.41
C PRO A 103 -7.21 9.66 -27.49
N ALA A 104 -6.01 10.14 -27.15
CA ALA A 104 -5.05 10.72 -28.08
C ALA A 104 -4.22 9.69 -28.86
N ALA A 105 -4.21 8.41 -28.48
CA ALA A 105 -3.42 7.35 -29.13
C ALA A 105 -4.24 6.47 -30.09
N SER A 106 -5.57 6.58 -30.10
CA SER A 106 -6.46 5.83 -31.00
C SER A 106 -6.78 6.55 -32.32
N VAL A 107 -6.08 7.65 -32.61
CA VAL A 107 -6.16 8.38 -33.89
C VAL A 107 -4.74 8.66 -34.38
N ALA A 108 -4.03 7.62 -34.77
CA ALA A 108 -2.78 7.72 -35.54
C ALA A 108 -2.69 6.52 -36.49
#